data_AF-A0A924XU50-F1
#
_entry.id   AF-A0A924XU50-F1
#
_cell.length_a   1.000
_cell.length_b   1.000
_cell.length_c   1.000
_cell.angle_alpha   90.00
_cell.angle_beta   90.00
_cell.angle_gamma   90.00
#
_symmetry.space_group_name_H-M   'P 1'
#
loop_
_entity.id
_entity.type
_entity.pdbx_description
1 polymer ?
#
loop_
_entity_poly.entity_id
_entity_poly.type
_entity_poly.pdbx_seq_one_letter_code
_entity_poly.pdbx_strand_id
1 'polypeptide(L)'
;MKRQSPEMDRRYSREEFRQWYEAQATGRYERVDGRIVAMAPERGAHLRVKGAVYKSLDRAIAVACVACQALPDGATVETGDSDYEPDALVNCGEPMADDAIAAPNPVVVVEVLPPGTASTDTGGK
;
A
#
# COMPACT_ATOMS: atom_id res chain seq x y z
N MET A 1 -15.41 -18.85 -9.90
CA MET A 1 -14.40 -19.30 -8.92
C MET A 1 -14.91 -19.02 -7.50
N LYS A 2 -14.65 -19.92 -6.55
CA LYS A 2 -15.04 -19.74 -5.14
C LYS A 2 -14.02 -18.82 -4.46
N ARG A 3 -14.49 -17.79 -3.73
CA ARG A 3 -13.62 -16.95 -2.87
C ARG A 3 -13.03 -17.82 -1.76
N GLN A 4 -11.73 -17.69 -1.51
CA GLN A 4 -11.10 -18.31 -0.33
C GLN A 4 -11.08 -17.27 0.79
N SER A 5 -11.69 -17.60 1.93
CA SER A 5 -11.61 -16.75 3.12
C SER A 5 -10.30 -17.04 3.86
N PRO A 6 -9.63 -16.02 4.42
CA PRO A 6 -8.42 -16.25 5.21
C PRO A 6 -8.78 -16.99 6.52
N GLU A 7 -7.86 -17.82 7.00
CA GLU A 7 -7.98 -18.48 8.30
C GLU A 7 -7.55 -17.51 9.41
N MET A 8 -8.42 -17.26 10.39
CA MET A 8 -8.25 -16.18 11.38
C MET A 8 -6.96 -16.25 12.22
N ASP A 9 -6.51 -17.46 12.55
CA ASP A 9 -5.35 -17.68 13.44
C ASP A 9 -4.08 -18.13 12.69
N ARG A 10 -4.14 -18.22 11.36
CA ARG A 10 -3.00 -18.60 10.54
C ARG A 10 -2.12 -17.39 10.24
N ARG A 11 -0.80 -17.61 10.32
CA ARG A 11 0.19 -16.71 9.72
C ARG A 11 0.57 -17.23 8.35
N TYR A 12 0.65 -16.31 7.40
CA TYR A 12 1.03 -16.50 6.02
C TYR A 12 2.37 -15.82 5.81
N SER A 13 3.30 -16.52 5.18
CA SER A 13 4.45 -15.91 4.53
C SER A 13 3.97 -15.01 3.38
N ARG A 14 4.87 -14.15 2.87
CA ARG A 14 4.60 -13.34 1.69
C ARG A 14 4.22 -14.18 0.47
N GLU A 15 4.93 -15.29 0.26
CA GLU A 15 4.66 -16.19 -0.86
C GLU A 15 3.25 -16.79 -0.75
N GLU A 16 2.87 -17.29 0.42
CA GLU A 16 1.52 -17.82 0.66
C GLU A 16 0.45 -16.75 0.50
N PHE A 17 0.71 -15.52 0.95
CA PHE A 17 -0.19 -14.38 0.75
C PHE A 17 -0.38 -14.05 -0.73
N ARG A 18 0.71 -13.98 -1.52
CA ARG A 18 0.62 -13.72 -2.97
C ARG A 18 -0.16 -14.82 -3.70
N GLN A 19 0.13 -16.09 -3.41
CA GLN A 19 -0.63 -17.22 -3.98
C GLN A 19 -2.12 -17.16 -3.61
N TRP A 20 -2.43 -16.79 -2.36
CA TRP A 20 -3.82 -16.60 -1.92
C TRP A 20 -4.48 -15.40 -2.61
N TYR A 21 -3.75 -14.30 -2.82
CA TYR A 21 -4.24 -13.06 -3.44
C TYR A 21 -4.55 -13.27 -4.92
N GLU A 22 -3.69 -13.97 -5.66
CA GLU A 22 -3.90 -14.34 -7.07
C GLU A 22 -5.18 -15.17 -7.29
N ALA A 23 -5.61 -15.92 -6.27
CA ALA A 23 -6.85 -16.70 -6.33
C ALA A 23 -8.13 -15.84 -6.13
N GLN A 24 -8.01 -14.56 -5.75
CA GLN A 24 -9.14 -13.67 -5.51
C GLN A 24 -9.60 -12.99 -6.80
N ALA A 25 -10.91 -12.99 -7.04
CA ALA A 25 -11.49 -12.29 -8.20
C ALA A 25 -11.59 -10.76 -8.00
N THR A 26 -11.71 -10.31 -6.74
CA THR A 26 -11.89 -8.90 -6.37
C THR A 26 -11.44 -8.67 -4.93
N GLY A 27 -11.13 -7.43 -4.60
CA GLY A 27 -10.85 -6.99 -3.23
C GLY A 27 -9.41 -6.53 -3.09
N ARG A 28 -9.16 -5.74 -2.06
CA ARG A 28 -7.82 -5.28 -1.68
C ARG A 28 -7.51 -5.86 -0.30
N TYR A 29 -6.29 -6.36 -0.15
CA TYR A 29 -5.86 -7.04 1.05
C TYR A 29 -4.42 -6.66 1.36
N GLU A 30 -4.10 -6.52 2.63
CA GLU A 30 -2.75 -6.36 3.13
C GLU A 30 -2.34 -7.62 3.90
N ARG A 31 -1.03 -7.88 3.99
CA ARG A 31 -0.48 -8.83 4.95
C ARG A 31 0.04 -8.02 6.13
N VAL A 32 -0.50 -8.22 7.33
CA VAL A 32 -0.14 -7.48 8.54
C VAL A 32 0.27 -8.47 9.62
N ASP A 33 1.55 -8.48 10.01
CA ASP A 33 2.14 -9.47 10.92
C ASP A 33 1.84 -10.92 10.49
N GLY A 34 1.92 -11.18 9.18
CA GLY A 34 1.59 -12.46 8.58
C GLY A 34 0.10 -12.77 8.51
N ARG A 35 -0.81 -11.87 8.90
CA ARG A 35 -2.27 -12.07 8.76
C ARG A 35 -2.81 -11.37 7.53
N ILE A 36 -3.79 -11.98 6.87
CA ILE A 36 -4.47 -11.38 5.72
C ILE A 36 -5.58 -10.46 6.23
N VAL A 37 -5.50 -9.17 5.91
CA VAL A 37 -6.45 -8.14 6.34
C VAL A 37 -7.14 -7.56 5.11
N ALA A 38 -8.47 -7.59 5.09
CA ALA A 38 -9.24 -6.97 4.01
C ALA A 38 -9.31 -5.44 4.20
N MET A 39 -9.06 -4.70 3.12
CA MET A 39 -9.21 -3.25 3.12
C MET A 39 -10.68 -2.86 2.91
N ALA A 40 -11.16 -1.93 3.73
CA ALA A 40 -12.50 -1.37 3.56
C ALA A 40 -12.53 -0.35 2.41
N PRO A 41 -13.66 -0.20 1.70
CA PRO A 41 -13.83 0.90 0.75
C PRO A 41 -13.65 2.26 1.43
N GLU A 42 -13.02 3.18 0.72
CA GLU A 42 -12.66 4.49 1.26
C GLU A 42 -13.77 5.53 1.07
N ARG A 43 -13.83 6.51 1.97
CA ARG A 43 -14.74 7.65 1.87
C ARG A 43 -14.17 8.70 0.92
N GLY A 44 -15.04 9.44 0.24
CA GLY A 44 -14.61 10.48 -0.71
C GLY A 44 -13.72 11.59 -0.13
N ALA A 45 -13.78 11.83 1.19
CA ALA A 45 -12.84 12.74 1.85
C ALA A 45 -11.40 12.21 1.85
N HIS A 46 -11.23 10.92 2.16
CA HIS A 46 -9.95 10.22 2.14
C HIS A 46 -9.36 10.23 0.72
N LEU A 47 -10.17 9.85 -0.28
CA LEU A 47 -9.80 9.87 -1.70
C LEU A 47 -9.29 11.25 -2.16
N ARG A 48 -9.95 12.33 -1.73
CA ARG A 48 -9.54 13.70 -2.06
C ARG A 48 -8.21 14.08 -1.42
N VAL A 49 -7.98 13.69 -0.16
CA VAL A 49 -6.74 14.02 0.54
C VAL A 49 -5.57 13.24 -0.04
N LYS A 50 -5.66 11.92 -0.18
CA LYS A 50 -4.56 11.13 -0.76
C LYS A 50 -4.24 11.53 -2.20
N GLY A 51 -5.27 11.82 -3.00
CA GLY A 51 -5.08 12.30 -4.37
C GLY A 51 -4.38 13.67 -4.44
N ALA A 52 -4.60 14.55 -3.46
CA ALA A 52 -3.86 15.80 -3.36
C ALA A 52 -2.40 15.57 -2.95
N VAL A 53 -2.15 14.68 -1.98
CA VAL A 53 -0.80 14.29 -1.56
C VAL A 53 0.00 13.74 -2.73
N TYR A 54 -0.54 12.75 -3.45
CA TYR A 54 0.12 12.16 -4.62
C TYR A 54 0.53 13.24 -5.65
N LYS A 55 -0.41 14.13 -6.02
CA LYS A 55 -0.13 15.22 -6.97
C LYS A 55 0.95 16.18 -6.49
N SER A 56 0.99 16.46 -5.19
CA SER A 56 2.02 17.31 -4.59
C SER A 56 3.40 16.65 -4.63
N LEU A 57 3.49 15.35 -4.32
CA LEU A 57 4.72 14.58 -4.41
C LEU A 57 5.23 14.52 -5.86
N ASP A 58 4.34 14.17 -6.80
CA ASP A 58 4.65 14.09 -8.23
C ASP A 58 5.21 15.42 -8.77
N ARG A 59 4.54 16.54 -8.46
CA ARG A 59 5.02 17.87 -8.82
C ARG A 59 6.37 18.19 -8.19
N ALA A 60 6.56 17.88 -6.91
CA ALA A 60 7.80 18.18 -6.21
C ALA A 60 9.00 17.43 -6.82
N ILE A 61 8.81 16.15 -7.15
CA ILE A 61 9.81 15.32 -7.84
C ILE A 61 10.15 15.92 -9.20
N ALA A 62 9.15 16.29 -9.99
CA ALA A 62 9.34 16.89 -11.30
C ALA A 62 10.12 18.21 -11.22
N VAL A 63 9.84 19.07 -10.24
CA VAL A 63 10.57 20.33 -10.02
C VAL A 63 12.00 20.08 -9.54
N ALA A 64 12.21 19.08 -8.67
CA ALA A 64 13.53 18.76 -8.13
C ALA A 64 14.44 18.04 -9.13
N CYS A 65 13.90 17.52 -10.24
CA CYS A 65 14.63 16.75 -11.26
C CYS A 65 15.43 15.59 -10.66
N VAL A 66 14.84 14.90 -9.67
CA VAL A 66 15.44 13.72 -9.02
C VAL A 66 14.96 12.43 -9.68
N ALA A 67 15.80 11.39 -9.65
CA ALA A 67 15.47 10.06 -10.16
C ALA A 67 14.52 9.31 -9.20
N CYS A 68 13.30 9.83 -9.09
CA CYS A 68 12.23 9.24 -8.29
C CYS A 68 10.90 9.33 -9.03
N GLN A 69 9.92 8.59 -8.56
CA GLN A 69 8.55 8.59 -9.04
C GLN A 69 7.59 8.58 -7.85
N ALA A 70 6.56 9.42 -7.91
CA ALA A 70 5.42 9.29 -7.01
C ALA A 70 4.50 8.19 -7.57
N LEU A 71 4.04 7.29 -6.72
CA LEU A 71 3.00 6.31 -7.05
C LEU A 71 1.74 6.61 -6.21
N PRO A 72 0.54 6.56 -6.81
CA PRO A 72 -0.71 6.64 -6.07
C PRO A 72 -0.95 5.35 -5.26
N ASP A 73 -2.10 5.23 -4.61
CA ASP A 73 -2.50 3.97 -3.99
C ASP A 73 -2.58 2.83 -5.02
N GLY A 74 -2.14 1.63 -4.64
CA GLY A 74 -2.06 0.48 -5.56
C GLY A 74 -0.77 -0.32 -5.44
N ALA A 75 0.35 0.38 -5.20
CA ALA A 75 1.66 -0.26 -5.08
C ALA A 75 1.84 -0.84 -3.67
N THR A 76 2.46 -2.02 -3.59
CA THR A 76 2.77 -2.67 -2.32
C THR A 76 4.13 -2.20 -1.77
N VAL A 77 4.20 -1.96 -0.47
CA VAL A 77 5.44 -1.81 0.30
C VAL A 77 5.64 -3.06 1.15
N GLU A 78 6.79 -3.69 0.97
CA GLU A 78 7.12 -4.97 1.53
C GLU A 78 8.11 -4.83 2.70
N THR A 79 7.70 -5.19 3.92
CA THR A 79 8.52 -5.02 5.14
C THR A 79 8.37 -6.18 6.11
N GLY A 80 9.44 -6.95 6.33
CA GLY A 80 9.43 -8.10 7.26
C GLY A 80 8.21 -9.01 7.07
N ASP A 81 7.39 -9.11 8.13
CA ASP A 81 6.18 -9.91 8.14
C ASP A 81 4.92 -9.19 7.64
N SER A 82 5.06 -8.04 6.99
CA SER A 82 3.95 -7.27 6.44
C SER A 82 4.17 -6.81 5.00
N ASP A 83 3.06 -6.69 4.27
CA ASP A 83 2.95 -6.15 2.91
C ASP A 83 1.76 -5.18 2.91
N TYR A 84 2.04 -3.87 2.77
CA TYR A 84 1.07 -2.78 2.90
C TYR A 84 0.79 -2.10 1.56
N GLU A 85 -0.40 -1.53 1.41
CA GLU A 85 -0.78 -0.72 0.25
C GLU A 85 -1.05 0.73 0.70
N PRO A 86 -0.02 1.59 0.78
CA PRO A 86 -0.16 2.94 1.29
C PRO A 86 -0.98 3.84 0.36
N ASP A 87 -1.44 4.98 0.92
CA ASP A 87 -2.23 5.97 0.19
C ASP A 87 -1.46 6.73 -0.90
N ALA A 88 -0.15 6.86 -0.73
CA ALA A 88 0.80 7.32 -1.73
C ALA A 88 2.23 6.93 -1.31
N LEU A 89 3.14 6.79 -2.27
CA LEU A 89 4.55 6.59 -1.97
C LEU A 89 5.46 7.30 -2.98
N VAL A 90 6.73 7.48 -2.60
CA VAL A 90 7.81 7.86 -3.52
C VAL A 90 8.79 6.71 -3.62
N ASN A 91 9.02 6.23 -4.83
CA ASN A 91 10.03 5.23 -5.15
C ASN A 91 11.20 5.92 -5.87
N CYS A 92 12.42 5.76 -5.38
CA CYS A 92 13.62 6.36 -6.00
C CYS A 92 14.52 5.31 -6.65
N GLY A 93 15.39 5.73 -7.56
CA GLY A 93 16.27 4.81 -8.28
C GLY A 93 15.55 4.14 -9.46
N GLU A 94 15.65 2.82 -9.55
CA GLU A 94 15.00 2.07 -10.64
C GLU A 94 13.48 2.26 -10.59
N PRO A 95 12.85 2.66 -11.71
CA PRO A 95 11.40 2.67 -11.81
C PRO A 95 10.83 1.28 -11.54
N MET A 96 9.71 1.26 -10.85
CA MET A 96 8.89 0.05 -10.69
C MET A 96 8.49 -0.48 -12.07
N ALA A 97 8.75 -1.77 -12.32
CA ALA A 97 8.39 -2.43 -13.57
C ALA A 97 6.86 -2.47 -13.75
N ASP A 98 6.39 -2.48 -15.00
CA ASP A 98 4.96 -2.43 -15.33
C ASP A 98 4.15 -3.62 -14.76
N ASP A 99 4.79 -4.77 -14.57
CA ASP A 99 4.20 -5.99 -14.02
C ASP A 99 4.53 -6.21 -12.53
N ALA A 100 5.32 -5.31 -11.93
CA ALA A 100 5.62 -5.38 -10.51
C ALA A 100 4.40 -4.98 -9.68
N ILE A 101 4.24 -5.61 -8.52
CA ILE A 101 3.23 -5.24 -7.51
C ILE A 101 3.89 -4.44 -6.37
N ALA A 102 5.14 -4.76 -6.04
CA ALA A 102 5.88 -4.11 -4.96
C ALA A 102 6.83 -3.03 -5.47
N ALA A 103 6.86 -1.88 -4.78
CA ALA A 103 7.83 -0.83 -5.03
C ALA A 103 9.23 -1.29 -4.57
N PRO A 104 10.26 -1.26 -5.44
CA PRO A 104 11.58 -1.81 -5.12
C PRO A 104 12.39 -0.95 -4.14
N ASN A 105 12.16 0.37 -4.12
CA ASN A 105 12.89 1.32 -3.29
C ASN A 105 12.00 2.48 -2.82
N PRO A 106 10.98 2.20 -1.99
CA PRO A 106 10.14 3.23 -1.39
C PRO A 106 10.94 4.04 -0.37
N VAL A 107 11.01 5.36 -0.56
CA VAL A 107 11.74 6.28 0.34
C VAL A 107 10.81 7.23 1.11
N VAL A 108 9.57 7.38 0.64
CA VAL A 108 8.50 8.09 1.34
C VAL A 108 7.25 7.22 1.25
N VAL A 109 6.57 7.01 2.36
CA VAL A 109 5.28 6.32 2.46
C VAL A 109 4.31 7.26 3.16
N VAL A 110 3.11 7.41 2.62
CA VAL A 110 2.07 8.27 3.20
C VAL A 110 0.83 7.46 3.50
N GLU A 111 0.28 7.68 4.69
CA GLU A 111 -0.99 7.15 5.16
C GLU A 111 -1.87 8.32 5.61
N VAL A 112 -3.09 8.40 5.08
CA VAL A 112 -4.08 9.42 5.43
C VAL A 112 -4.96 8.86 6.52
N LEU A 113 -4.87 9.43 7.71
CA LEU A 113 -5.68 8.97 8.83
C LEU A 113 -7.14 9.48 8.71
N PRO A 114 -8.14 8.65 9.05
CA PRO A 114 -9.50 9.12 9.17
C PRO A 114 -9.65 10.14 10.31
N PRO A 115 -10.69 11.00 10.28
CA PRO A 115 -10.94 11.95 11.36
C PRO A 115 -11.07 11.21 12.71
N GLY A 116 -10.24 11.58 13.69
CA GLY A 116 -10.31 11.08 15.06
C GLY A 116 -9.30 9.98 15.46
N THR A 117 -8.39 9.56 14.58
CA THR A 117 -7.35 8.54 14.91
C THR A 117 -5.93 9.09 15.06
N ALA A 118 -5.73 10.41 14.89
CA ALA A 118 -4.42 11.04 14.96
C ALA A 118 -3.69 10.87 16.31
N SER A 119 -4.40 10.58 17.41
CA SER A 119 -3.79 10.38 18.73
C SER A 119 -3.37 8.94 19.05
N THR A 120 -3.68 7.97 18.19
CA THR A 120 -3.53 6.54 18.53
C THR A 120 -2.64 5.77 17.56
N ASP A 121 -2.23 6.35 16.43
CA ASP A 121 -1.60 5.57 15.35
C ASP A 121 -0.36 6.24 14.74
N THR A 122 0.58 6.64 15.60
CA THR A 122 1.96 6.99 15.17
C THR A 122 2.96 5.87 15.45
N GLY A 123 2.50 4.62 15.60
CA GLY A 123 3.36 3.50 16.03
C GLY A 123 2.91 2.09 15.65
N GLY A 124 1.94 1.94 14.74
CA GLY A 124 1.46 0.63 14.27
C GLY A 124 1.88 0.25 12.84
N LYS A 125 2.53 1.15 12.10
CA LYS A 125 3.07 0.92 10.75
C LYS A 125 4.45 1.55 10.63
#